data_AF-A0A7Z9N6N9-F1
#
_entry.id   AF-A0A7Z9N6N9-F1
#
_cell.length_a   1.000
_cell.length_b   1.000
_cell.length_c   1.000
_cell.angle_alpha   90.00
_cell.angle_beta   90.00
_cell.angle_gamma   90.00
#
_symmetry.space_group_name_H-M   'P 1'
#
loop_
_entity.id
_entity.type
_entity.pdbx_description
1 polymer ?
#
loop_
_entity_poly.entity_id
_entity_poly.type
_entity_poly.pdbx_seq_one_letter_code
_entity_poly.pdbx_strand_id
1 'polypeptide(L)'
;MMFLTLKVHPIQLYTYPQAIRGGTPMPSSSAVISVYISWYKNDVLVTEMNQSRKILPTMLFCDDSWFAKVYASDGVVSSDTVSSNLVTICKTNTPPSWQDVPLIELTLLEDSEPVLFSMAGLITDEEQALSQLTLESDSVDVSGLIGASFVNGHFLSLSTLVENYFTPADSVIHISVWADDGYNGFDTTRLNITIDPVNDVPEITDIPSPVVLEDSFYVFHINSVDYSDPDNDDCSLIIKDGDYYTLLGDTIQPGLSYTGTLNVPFSISDGELSANDTLHITVAEDISTLTPFDLVYPFNDTTIVLTRNNFLDTLYFAWNQSLDPDGGEVDYRRELTGDLPEFIGVVPTEEYSNLNMYKVPYHHLEHYMHEADVEIISGTWTIVATNGEVDIYAQNGPFTLTIDGSKLNVNDSDPIPETFALHANYPNPFNPSTTISYDLPGRAQVTLDIYDILGKQIKTLVNQSQNAGNKIAVWDGTNEFSRPVSAGVYLYQIQAGDFIQTRKMLLLK
;
A
#
# COMPACT_ATOMS: atom_id res chain seq x y z
N MET A 1 -25.00 -2.56 74.18
CA MET A 1 -24.18 -1.77 75.11
C MET A 1 -23.56 -0.68 74.26
N MET A 2 -24.10 0.54 74.32
CA MET A 2 -23.71 1.63 73.43
C MET A 2 -22.35 2.19 73.89
N PHE A 3 -21.33 2.16 73.02
CA PHE A 3 -20.09 2.89 73.25
C PHE A 3 -20.21 4.25 72.58
N LEU A 4 -20.31 5.30 73.37
CA LEU A 4 -20.49 6.67 72.85
C LEU A 4 -19.13 7.37 72.81
N THR A 5 -18.74 7.84 71.62
CA THR A 5 -17.53 8.65 71.44
C THR A 5 -17.96 10.06 71.03
N LEU A 6 -17.88 11.01 71.96
CA LEU A 6 -18.31 12.40 71.71
C LEU A 6 -17.32 13.14 70.79
N LYS A 7 -17.86 13.90 69.82
CA LYS A 7 -17.13 14.87 68.99
C LYS A 7 -16.71 16.10 69.80
N VAL A 8 -15.50 16.11 70.35
CA VAL A 8 -14.88 17.36 70.83
C VAL A 8 -14.41 18.16 69.62
N HIS A 9 -14.89 19.39 69.45
CA HIS A 9 -14.37 20.28 68.40
C HIS A 9 -12.85 20.47 68.57
N PRO A 10 -12.06 20.51 67.49
CA PRO A 10 -10.62 20.72 67.60
C PRO A 10 -10.34 22.04 68.33
N ILE A 11 -9.61 21.95 69.44
CA ILE A 11 -9.16 23.11 70.20
C ILE A 11 -8.10 23.81 69.36
N GLN A 12 -8.45 24.94 68.74
CA GLN A 12 -7.43 25.84 68.19
C GLN A 12 -6.64 26.43 69.35
N LEU A 13 -5.41 25.94 69.54
CA LEU A 13 -4.43 26.56 70.43
C LEU A 13 -3.98 27.87 69.77
N TYR A 14 -4.54 28.99 70.21
CA TYR A 14 -3.86 30.27 70.05
C TYR A 14 -2.52 30.16 70.80
N THR A 15 -1.43 30.02 70.05
CA THR A 15 -0.10 30.27 70.58
C THR A 15 -0.08 31.71 71.10
N TYR A 16 0.42 31.90 72.32
CA TYR A 16 0.31 33.14 73.11
C TYR A 16 0.72 34.43 72.35
N PRO A 17 0.20 35.61 72.77
CA PRO A 17 0.22 36.85 72.00
C PRO A 17 1.58 37.54 71.96
N GLN A 18 1.75 38.37 70.93
CA GLN A 18 2.81 39.36 70.76
C GLN A 18 3.06 40.25 71.99
N ALA A 19 4.28 40.22 72.53
CA ALA A 19 5.12 41.31 73.09
C ALA A 19 6.11 40.65 74.09
N ILE A 20 7.44 40.70 73.92
CA ILE A 20 8.31 41.85 74.20
C ILE A 20 9.69 41.60 73.54
N ARG A 21 10.21 42.63 72.85
CA ARG A 21 11.64 42.76 72.50
C ARG A 21 12.49 42.80 73.77
N GLY A 22 13.51 41.97 73.89
CA GLY A 22 14.59 42.14 74.88
C GLY A 22 15.29 40.83 75.20
N GLY A 23 16.50 40.65 74.68
CA GLY A 23 17.23 39.38 74.71
C GLY A 23 17.63 38.90 76.10
N THR A 24 17.40 37.61 76.34
CA THR A 24 18.24 36.64 77.05
C THR A 24 17.61 35.24 76.87
N PRO A 25 18.40 34.15 76.92
CA PRO A 25 18.06 32.88 76.26
C PRO A 25 16.96 32.08 76.97
N MET A 26 16.20 31.32 76.16
CA MET A 26 15.19 30.34 76.61
C MET A 26 15.76 29.36 77.64
N PRO A 27 15.00 28.97 78.68
CA PRO A 27 15.20 27.68 79.32
C PRO A 27 14.66 26.57 78.42
N SER A 28 15.39 25.46 78.46
CA SER A 28 15.18 24.18 77.79
C SER A 28 13.73 23.69 77.72
N SER A 29 13.42 23.11 76.55
CA SER A 29 12.33 22.19 76.28
C SER A 29 12.12 21.13 77.37
N SER A 30 10.94 21.13 78.00
CA SER A 30 10.18 19.94 78.43
C SER A 30 8.98 20.30 79.32
N ALA A 31 8.23 21.38 79.02
CA ALA A 31 6.96 21.58 79.69
C ALA A 31 5.94 20.62 79.05
N VAL A 32 5.60 19.53 79.74
CA VAL A 32 4.59 18.57 79.28
C VAL A 32 3.24 19.29 79.35
N ILE A 33 2.74 19.73 78.19
CA ILE A 33 1.38 20.26 78.09
C ILE A 33 0.42 19.11 78.39
N SER A 34 -0.29 19.22 79.50
CA SER A 34 -1.27 18.25 79.94
C SER A 34 -2.66 18.76 79.60
N VAL A 35 -3.47 17.90 78.99
CA VAL A 35 -4.87 18.20 78.67
C VAL A 35 -5.73 17.69 79.81
N TYR A 36 -6.50 18.59 80.41
CA TYR A 36 -7.41 18.28 81.50
C TYR A 36 -8.83 18.15 80.97
N ILE A 37 -9.47 17.02 81.27
CA ILE A 37 -10.86 16.72 80.86
C ILE A 37 -11.72 16.62 82.12
N SER A 38 -12.83 17.36 82.13
CA SER A 38 -13.87 17.25 83.16
C SER A 38 -15.22 16.92 82.54
N TRP A 39 -15.83 15.84 83.01
CA TRP A 39 -17.12 15.36 82.51
C TRP A 39 -18.28 15.84 83.36
N TYR A 40 -19.35 16.26 82.71
CA TYR A 40 -20.59 16.69 83.33
C TYR A 40 -21.72 15.77 82.86
N LYS A 41 -22.58 15.38 83.80
CA LYS A 41 -23.79 14.58 83.62
C LYS A 41 -24.96 15.35 84.23
N ASN A 42 -25.99 15.69 83.44
CA ASN A 42 -27.11 16.54 83.84
C ASN A 42 -26.65 17.83 84.51
N ASP A 43 -25.65 18.49 83.91
CA ASP A 43 -24.93 19.67 84.44
C ASP A 43 -24.15 19.45 85.76
N VAL A 44 -24.07 18.23 86.27
CA VAL A 44 -23.32 17.87 87.48
C VAL A 44 -21.97 17.25 87.13
N LEU A 45 -20.89 17.75 87.73
CA LEU A 45 -19.54 17.22 87.54
C LEU A 45 -19.43 15.76 88.01
N VAL A 46 -18.94 14.88 87.15
CA VAL A 46 -18.67 13.46 87.45
C VAL A 46 -17.18 13.29 87.74
N THR A 47 -16.81 13.46 89.01
CA THR A 47 -15.40 13.46 89.44
C THR A 47 -14.66 12.16 89.16
N GLU A 48 -15.38 11.03 89.18
CA GLU A 48 -14.84 9.70 88.90
C GLU A 48 -14.35 9.53 87.45
N MET A 49 -14.81 10.41 86.56
CA MET A 49 -14.50 10.38 85.13
C MET A 49 -13.48 11.45 84.73
N ASN A 50 -13.01 12.29 85.65
CA ASN A 50 -12.03 13.33 85.34
C ASN A 50 -10.76 12.72 84.72
N GLN A 51 -10.22 13.40 83.70
CA GLN A 51 -9.10 12.95 82.87
C GLN A 51 -9.38 11.72 82.00
N SER A 52 -10.52 11.05 82.17
CA SER A 52 -10.88 9.93 81.30
C SER A 52 -11.17 10.44 79.88
N ARG A 53 -10.67 9.70 78.90
CA ARG A 53 -10.94 9.95 77.48
C ARG A 53 -12.23 9.28 76.98
N LYS A 54 -12.90 8.50 77.82
CA LYS A 54 -14.14 7.76 77.50
C LYS A 54 -15.08 7.77 78.69
N ILE A 55 -16.40 7.72 78.46
CA ILE A 55 -17.39 7.52 79.52
C ILE A 55 -17.53 6.02 79.81
N LEU A 56 -17.63 5.65 81.09
CA LEU A 56 -17.87 4.25 81.48
C LEU A 56 -19.29 3.83 81.08
N PRO A 57 -19.48 2.73 80.34
CA PRO A 57 -20.81 2.28 79.92
C PRO A 57 -21.78 2.03 81.08
N THR A 58 -21.27 1.69 82.27
CA THR A 58 -22.06 1.46 83.49
C THR A 58 -22.64 2.73 84.10
N MET A 59 -22.21 3.92 83.67
CA MET A 59 -22.69 5.21 84.18
C MET A 59 -23.70 5.90 83.26
N LEU A 60 -23.94 5.31 82.08
CA LEU A 60 -24.88 5.80 81.08
C LEU A 60 -26.28 5.29 81.41
N PHE A 61 -27.19 6.20 81.76
CA PHE A 61 -28.61 5.91 81.91
C PHE A 61 -29.40 6.80 80.96
N CYS A 62 -30.62 6.35 80.64
CA CYS A 62 -31.50 7.09 79.75
C CYS A 62 -31.87 8.46 80.32
N ASP A 63 -32.03 9.42 79.41
CA ASP A 63 -32.29 10.84 79.62
C ASP A 63 -31.14 11.64 80.26
N ASP A 64 -29.96 11.05 80.44
CA ASP A 64 -28.80 11.75 80.98
C ASP A 64 -28.13 12.64 79.91
N SER A 65 -27.95 13.93 80.16
CA SER A 65 -27.19 14.84 79.30
C SER A 65 -25.71 14.89 79.69
N TRP A 66 -24.80 14.57 78.79
CA TRP A 66 -23.36 14.55 79.01
C TRP A 66 -22.62 15.55 78.13
N PHE A 67 -21.65 16.24 78.70
CA PHE A 67 -20.67 17.02 77.95
C PHE A 67 -19.36 17.09 78.72
N ALA A 68 -18.26 17.38 78.02
CA ALA A 68 -16.95 17.59 78.63
C ALA A 68 -16.55 19.06 78.55
N LYS A 69 -15.81 19.52 79.55
CA LYS A 69 -15.02 20.75 79.49
C LYS A 69 -13.55 20.39 79.47
N VAL A 70 -12.81 21.01 78.56
CA VAL A 70 -11.40 20.71 78.33
C VAL A 70 -10.58 22.00 78.36
N TYR A 71 -9.43 21.96 79.05
CA TYR A 71 -8.41 23.00 78.99
C TYR A 71 -7.02 22.36 78.99
N ALA A 72 -6.04 23.06 78.44
CA ALA A 72 -4.64 22.63 78.46
C ALA A 72 -3.86 23.44 79.50
N SER A 73 -2.91 22.82 80.18
CA SER A 73 -1.99 23.53 81.08
C SER A 73 -0.59 22.95 80.99
N ASP A 74 0.42 23.82 81.10
CA ASP A 74 1.83 23.46 81.24
C ASP A 74 2.26 23.33 82.71
N GLY A 75 1.30 23.37 83.64
CA GLY A 75 1.52 23.34 85.09
C GLY A 75 1.73 24.71 85.74
N VAL A 76 1.84 25.78 84.94
CA VAL A 76 2.00 27.16 85.41
C VAL A 76 0.87 28.05 84.88
N VAL A 77 0.46 27.84 83.64
CA VAL A 77 -0.57 28.61 82.94
C VAL A 77 -1.60 27.65 82.33
N SER A 78 -2.88 28.01 82.38
CA SER A 78 -3.97 27.25 81.76
C SER A 78 -4.59 28.02 80.60
N SER A 79 -5.01 27.31 79.55
CA SER A 79 -5.80 27.87 78.45
C SER A 79 -7.23 28.17 78.91
N ASP A 80 -7.95 28.93 78.08
CA ASP A 80 -9.41 29.00 78.19
C ASP A 80 -10.03 27.60 78.09
N THR A 81 -11.14 27.43 78.79
CA THR A 81 -11.89 26.17 78.82
C THR A 81 -12.86 26.10 77.66
N VAL A 82 -12.82 25.02 76.88
CA VAL A 82 -13.72 24.76 75.75
C VAL A 82 -14.69 23.64 76.13
N SER A 83 -15.98 23.83 75.84
CA SER A 83 -17.01 22.80 76.02
C SER A 83 -17.14 21.93 74.77
N SER A 84 -17.33 20.61 74.94
CA SER A 84 -17.74 19.70 73.87
C SER A 84 -19.20 19.92 73.47
N ASN A 85 -19.66 19.16 72.46
CA ASN A 85 -21.08 18.99 72.22
C ASN A 85 -21.79 18.37 73.46
N LEU A 86 -23.06 18.74 73.66
CA LEU A 86 -23.96 18.12 74.63
C LEU A 86 -24.60 16.87 74.00
N VAL A 87 -24.58 15.75 74.70
CA VAL A 87 -25.18 14.48 74.25
C VAL A 87 -26.15 13.96 75.28
N THR A 88 -27.40 13.72 74.89
CA THR A 88 -28.39 13.08 75.77
C THR A 88 -28.42 11.57 75.51
N ILE A 89 -28.25 10.77 76.56
CA ILE A 89 -28.22 9.31 76.52
C ILE A 89 -29.66 8.79 76.44
N CYS A 90 -29.90 7.81 75.58
CA CYS A 90 -31.21 7.24 75.26
C CYS A 90 -32.27 8.25 74.81
N LYS A 91 -32.04 8.91 73.68
CA LYS A 91 -33.16 9.03 72.76
C LYS A 91 -33.48 7.63 72.20
N THR A 92 -34.70 7.41 71.74
CA THR A 92 -34.98 6.29 70.84
C THR A 92 -34.00 6.39 69.68
N ASN A 93 -33.29 5.30 69.35
CA ASN A 93 -32.35 5.28 68.23
C ASN A 93 -33.02 5.87 66.98
N THR A 94 -32.38 6.86 66.37
CA THR A 94 -32.78 7.34 65.05
C THR A 94 -31.88 6.68 64.01
N PRO A 95 -32.42 6.22 62.87
CA PRO A 95 -31.56 5.75 61.78
C PRO A 95 -30.64 6.88 61.30
N PRO A 96 -29.47 6.55 60.74
CA PRO A 96 -28.66 7.52 60.04
C PRO A 96 -29.49 8.14 58.91
N SER A 97 -29.18 9.38 58.53
CA SER A 97 -29.90 10.09 57.48
C SER A 97 -28.92 10.71 56.49
N TRP A 98 -29.13 10.41 55.22
CA TRP A 98 -28.54 11.16 54.11
C TRP A 98 -29.20 12.53 54.07
N GLN A 99 -28.39 13.60 54.04
CA GLN A 99 -28.92 14.94 53.83
C GLN A 99 -29.57 15.06 52.44
N ASP A 100 -30.36 16.10 52.17
CA ASP A 100 -30.86 16.40 50.82
C ASP A 100 -29.65 16.69 49.91
N VAL A 101 -29.07 15.62 49.40
CA VAL A 101 -27.90 15.65 48.55
C VAL A 101 -28.43 16.12 47.18
N PRO A 102 -28.04 17.30 46.68
CA PRO A 102 -28.32 17.61 45.28
C PRO A 102 -27.76 16.45 44.46
N LEU A 103 -28.52 15.95 43.47
CA LEU A 103 -28.15 14.82 42.62
C LEU A 103 -26.65 14.89 42.36
N ILE A 104 -25.88 14.03 43.03
CA ILE A 104 -24.43 14.07 42.86
C ILE A 104 -24.22 13.53 41.46
N GLU A 105 -23.98 14.43 40.52
CA GLU A 105 -23.48 14.12 39.19
C GLU A 105 -21.99 13.82 39.37
N LEU A 106 -21.67 12.54 39.50
CA LEU A 106 -20.29 12.07 39.43
C LEU A 106 -20.00 11.74 37.98
N THR A 107 -18.89 12.26 37.47
CA THR A 107 -18.42 11.94 36.12
C THR A 107 -17.11 11.19 36.24
N LEU A 108 -17.06 10.01 35.64
CA LEU A 108 -15.87 9.20 35.48
C LEU A 108 -15.43 9.28 34.03
N LEU A 109 -14.12 9.32 33.80
CA LEU A 109 -13.60 9.06 32.46
C LEU A 109 -13.45 7.55 32.31
N GLU A 110 -13.78 7.02 31.14
CA GLU A 110 -13.64 5.60 30.83
C GLU A 110 -12.30 5.00 31.28
N ASP A 111 -11.18 5.58 30.85
CA ASP A 111 -9.82 5.09 31.16
C ASP A 111 -9.24 5.62 32.48
N SER A 112 -10.10 6.10 33.38
CA SER A 112 -9.61 6.60 34.66
C SER A 112 -9.31 5.48 35.64
N GLU A 113 -8.18 5.63 36.34
CA GLU A 113 -7.94 4.92 37.60
C GLU A 113 -9.10 5.17 38.59
N PRO A 114 -9.36 4.26 39.54
CA PRO A 114 -10.47 4.39 40.47
C PRO A 114 -10.50 5.75 41.19
N VAL A 115 -11.65 6.43 41.11
CA VAL A 115 -11.85 7.76 41.68
C VAL A 115 -12.44 7.65 43.09
N LEU A 116 -11.86 8.39 44.05
CA LEU A 116 -12.29 8.39 45.45
C LEU A 116 -13.15 9.61 45.77
N PHE A 117 -14.37 9.36 46.26
CA PHE A 117 -15.31 10.39 46.70
C PHE A 117 -15.51 10.33 48.21
N SER A 118 -15.28 11.44 48.91
CA SER A 118 -15.55 11.51 50.35
C SER A 118 -17.04 11.67 50.60
N MET A 119 -17.66 10.68 51.27
CA MET A 119 -19.05 10.76 51.71
C MET A 119 -19.21 11.50 53.06
N ALA A 120 -18.12 11.99 53.64
CA ALA A 120 -18.16 12.74 54.89
C ALA A 120 -18.95 14.06 54.73
N GLY A 121 -19.85 14.33 55.68
CA GLY A 121 -20.70 15.52 55.67
C GLY A 121 -22.01 15.37 54.90
N LEU A 122 -22.18 14.28 54.14
CA LEU A 122 -23.44 13.95 53.44
C LEU A 122 -24.36 13.05 54.27
N ILE A 123 -23.82 12.45 55.33
CA ILE A 123 -24.52 11.55 56.25
C ILE A 123 -24.43 12.13 57.64
N THR A 124 -25.56 12.15 58.33
CA THR A 124 -25.64 12.54 59.73
C THR A 124 -26.43 11.52 60.52
N ASP A 125 -26.01 11.32 61.76
CA ASP A 125 -26.73 10.54 62.75
C ASP A 125 -26.79 11.37 64.05
N GLU A 126 -27.93 11.38 64.74
CA GLU A 126 -28.07 12.17 65.98
C GLU A 126 -27.23 11.58 67.12
N GLU A 127 -26.99 10.27 67.11
CA GLU A 127 -26.39 9.51 68.20
C GLU A 127 -24.93 9.10 67.95
N GLN A 128 -24.55 8.83 66.70
CA GLN A 128 -23.27 8.25 66.31
C GLN A 128 -22.42 9.20 65.45
N ALA A 129 -21.10 9.13 65.63
CA ALA A 129 -20.17 9.78 64.70
C ALA A 129 -20.01 8.95 63.42
N LEU A 130 -19.68 9.58 62.29
CA LEU A 130 -19.42 8.92 61.00
C LEU A 130 -18.45 7.72 61.10
N SER A 131 -17.44 7.80 61.97
CA SER A 131 -16.49 6.71 62.20
C SER A 131 -17.08 5.48 62.92
N GLN A 132 -18.32 5.56 63.37
CA GLN A 132 -19.06 4.50 64.04
C GLN A 132 -20.15 3.91 63.13
N LEU A 133 -20.47 4.58 62.02
CA LEU A 133 -21.37 4.09 60.99
C LEU A 133 -20.65 3.09 60.09
N THR A 134 -21.38 2.09 59.61
CA THR A 134 -20.94 1.20 58.55
C THR A 134 -21.52 1.69 57.24
N LEU A 135 -20.65 1.98 56.27
CA LEU A 135 -21.05 2.44 54.94
C LEU A 135 -20.80 1.32 53.94
N GLU A 136 -21.82 1.03 53.14
CA GLU A 136 -21.81 0.00 52.13
C GLU A 136 -22.46 0.52 50.84
N SER A 137 -22.14 -0.14 49.74
CA SER A 137 -22.67 0.17 48.41
C SER A 137 -23.03 -1.12 47.69
N ASP A 138 -23.83 -0.98 46.63
CA ASP A 138 -23.83 -2.00 45.59
C ASP A 138 -22.38 -2.20 45.11
N SER A 139 -21.95 -3.44 44.92
CA SER A 139 -20.57 -3.73 44.47
C SER A 139 -20.38 -3.41 42.99
N VAL A 140 -21.46 -3.55 42.22
CA VAL A 140 -21.54 -3.30 40.79
C VAL A 140 -22.94 -2.75 40.49
N ASP A 141 -23.05 -1.83 39.54
CA ASP A 141 -24.36 -1.35 39.09
C ASP A 141 -25.14 -2.43 38.32
N VAL A 142 -26.41 -2.15 38.02
CA VAL A 142 -27.30 -3.10 37.33
C VAL A 142 -26.82 -3.42 35.90
N SER A 143 -26.17 -2.48 35.24
CA SER A 143 -25.67 -2.62 33.88
C SER A 143 -24.29 -3.27 33.81
N GLY A 144 -23.59 -3.42 34.94
CA GLY A 144 -22.26 -4.05 34.99
C GLY A 144 -21.11 -3.15 34.54
N LEU A 145 -21.32 -1.84 34.46
CA LEU A 145 -20.40 -0.85 33.93
C LEU A 145 -19.49 -0.23 34.99
N ILE A 146 -19.97 -0.14 36.24
CA ILE A 146 -19.28 0.54 37.34
C ILE A 146 -19.14 -0.39 38.52
N GLY A 147 -17.91 -0.49 39.03
CA GLY A 147 -17.58 -1.08 40.32
C GLY A 147 -17.59 -0.01 41.41
N ALA A 148 -18.11 -0.36 42.59
CA ALA A 148 -18.16 0.54 43.73
C ALA A 148 -17.77 -0.18 45.03
N SER A 149 -16.97 0.47 45.87
CA SER A 149 -16.64 -0.04 47.20
C SER A 149 -16.23 1.07 48.16
N PHE A 150 -16.47 0.87 49.46
CA PHE A 150 -15.99 1.79 50.49
C PHE A 150 -14.56 1.44 50.93
N VAL A 151 -13.69 2.44 50.94
CA VAL A 151 -12.31 2.39 51.43
C VAL A 151 -12.12 3.39 52.55
N ASN A 152 -11.32 3.01 53.55
CA ASN A 152 -11.03 3.84 54.74
C ASN A 152 -12.31 4.37 55.44
N GLY A 153 -13.39 3.59 55.39
CA GLY A 153 -14.66 3.80 56.10
C GLY A 153 -15.64 4.77 55.46
N HIS A 154 -15.19 5.79 54.72
CA HIS A 154 -16.08 6.84 54.18
C HIS A 154 -15.70 7.38 52.80
N PHE A 155 -14.67 6.84 52.17
CA PHE A 155 -14.39 7.13 50.76
C PHE A 155 -15.07 6.08 49.92
N LEU A 156 -15.96 6.49 49.03
CA LEU A 156 -16.51 5.65 47.99
C LEU A 156 -15.50 5.64 46.83
N SER A 157 -14.95 4.47 46.53
CA SER A 157 -14.15 4.22 45.34
C SER A 157 -15.07 3.78 44.21
N LEU A 158 -15.02 4.48 43.09
CA LEU A 158 -15.72 4.13 41.86
C LEU A 158 -14.71 3.83 40.76
N SER A 159 -14.96 2.79 39.95
CA SER A 159 -14.15 2.44 38.80
C SER A 159 -15.04 1.97 37.65
N THR A 160 -14.65 2.27 36.43
CA THR A 160 -15.21 1.66 35.22
C THR A 160 -14.80 0.18 35.17
N LEU A 161 -15.70 -0.67 34.66
CA LEU A 161 -15.48 -2.11 34.46
C LEU A 161 -15.47 -2.50 32.97
N VAL A 162 -15.63 -1.51 32.11
CA VAL A 162 -15.60 -1.61 30.66
C VAL A 162 -14.46 -0.73 30.18
N GLU A 163 -13.72 -1.24 29.20
CA GLU A 163 -12.57 -0.54 28.59
C GLU A 163 -12.99 0.35 27.42
N ASN A 164 -14.11 0.05 26.72
CA ASN A 164 -14.61 0.84 25.57
C ASN A 164 -16.12 1.16 25.69
N TYR A 165 -16.48 2.40 26.03
CA TYR A 165 -17.79 2.87 26.48
C TYR A 165 -18.20 4.01 25.56
N PHE A 166 -19.05 3.68 24.60
CA PHE A 166 -19.46 4.58 23.53
C PHE A 166 -20.91 5.08 23.67
N THR A 167 -21.59 4.81 24.80
CA THR A 167 -23.00 5.20 24.94
C THR A 167 -23.15 6.70 25.25
N PRO A 168 -24.28 7.34 24.93
CA PRO A 168 -24.41 8.79 25.02
C PRO A 168 -24.14 9.31 26.44
N ALA A 169 -23.46 10.46 26.54
CA ALA A 169 -23.08 11.14 27.79
C ALA A 169 -24.24 11.41 28.78
N ASP A 170 -25.49 11.28 28.34
CA ASP A 170 -26.70 11.43 29.17
C ASP A 170 -27.16 10.11 29.85
N SER A 171 -26.44 9.01 29.65
CA SER A 171 -26.72 7.71 30.26
C SER A 171 -26.36 7.75 31.74
N VAL A 172 -27.34 8.04 32.60
CA VAL A 172 -27.15 8.04 34.05
C VAL A 172 -27.17 6.61 34.60
N ILE A 173 -26.06 6.21 35.21
CA ILE A 173 -25.89 4.95 35.93
C ILE A 173 -26.20 5.18 37.42
N HIS A 174 -26.85 4.22 38.06
CA HIS A 174 -27.24 4.31 39.47
C HIS A 174 -26.48 3.32 40.33
N ILE A 175 -25.84 3.82 41.40
CA ILE A 175 -25.29 3.02 42.49
C ILE A 175 -26.03 3.38 43.78
N SER A 176 -26.56 2.37 44.48
CA SER A 176 -27.13 2.58 45.81
C SER A 176 -26.02 2.55 46.85
N VAL A 177 -26.09 3.46 47.80
CA VAL A 177 -25.23 3.48 48.99
C VAL A 177 -26.11 3.54 50.23
N TRP A 178 -25.72 2.84 51.29
CA TRP A 178 -26.43 2.86 52.55
C TRP A 178 -25.50 3.01 53.74
N ALA A 179 -26.05 3.59 54.79
CA ALA A 179 -25.41 3.74 56.09
C ALA A 179 -26.19 2.92 57.13
N ASP A 180 -25.49 2.12 57.92
CA ASP A 180 -26.04 1.33 59.03
C ASP A 180 -25.35 1.74 60.34
N ASP A 181 -26.15 2.03 61.37
CA ASP A 181 -25.70 2.38 62.71
C ASP A 181 -25.51 1.14 63.62
N GLY A 182 -25.87 -0.06 63.15
CA GLY A 182 -25.83 -1.33 63.87
C GLY A 182 -27.01 -1.56 64.83
N TYR A 183 -28.03 -0.69 64.83
CA TYR A 183 -29.16 -0.68 65.74
C TYR A 183 -30.51 -0.55 65.02
N ASN A 184 -30.86 -1.52 64.15
CA ASN A 184 -32.17 -1.61 63.48
C ASN A 184 -32.59 -0.32 62.75
N GLY A 185 -31.65 0.35 62.09
CA GLY A 185 -31.90 1.50 61.23
C GLY A 185 -30.81 1.62 60.16
N PHE A 186 -31.21 1.66 58.90
CA PHE A 186 -30.33 2.04 57.80
C PHE A 186 -31.07 3.05 56.92
N ASP A 187 -30.30 3.91 56.25
CA ASP A 187 -30.82 4.81 55.24
C ASP A 187 -30.03 4.66 53.95
N THR A 188 -30.74 4.74 52.84
CA THR A 188 -30.22 4.43 51.50
C THR A 188 -30.46 5.62 50.59
N THR A 189 -29.43 6.00 49.85
CA THR A 189 -29.54 6.97 48.75
C THR A 189 -28.99 6.39 47.46
N ARG A 190 -29.29 7.05 46.34
CA ARG A 190 -28.80 6.67 45.01
C ARG A 190 -27.93 7.78 44.46
N LEU A 191 -26.77 7.38 43.95
CA LEU A 191 -25.85 8.26 43.25
C LEU A 191 -26.10 8.18 41.75
N ASN A 192 -25.95 9.30 41.06
CA ASN A 192 -26.06 9.38 39.60
C ASN A 192 -24.64 9.51 39.03
N ILE A 193 -24.23 8.51 38.28
CA ILE A 193 -22.89 8.48 37.70
C ILE A 193 -23.02 8.52 36.19
N THR A 194 -22.19 9.35 35.57
CA THR A 194 -22.01 9.44 34.13
C THR A 194 -20.61 8.97 33.81
N ILE A 195 -20.45 8.27 32.69
CA ILE A 195 -19.14 7.92 32.15
C ILE A 195 -18.98 8.78 30.90
N ASP A 196 -17.93 9.59 30.86
CA ASP A 196 -17.55 10.32 29.67
C ASP A 196 -16.64 9.42 28.82
N PRO A 197 -16.98 9.18 27.55
CA PRO A 197 -16.11 8.46 26.61
C PRO A 197 -14.78 9.20 26.44
N VAL A 198 -13.71 8.45 26.24
CA VAL A 198 -12.37 8.98 25.94
C VAL A 198 -11.95 8.41 24.60
N ASN A 199 -11.68 9.28 23.62
CA ASN A 199 -11.30 8.86 22.27
C ASN A 199 -10.03 8.00 22.30
N ASP A 200 -10.12 6.81 21.76
CA ASP A 200 -9.07 5.83 21.57
C ASP A 200 -8.53 5.82 20.15
N VAL A 201 -7.40 5.15 19.94
CA VAL A 201 -6.85 4.97 18.59
C VAL A 201 -7.57 3.83 17.88
N PRO A 202 -7.90 3.97 16.58
CA PRO A 202 -8.42 2.86 15.79
C PRO A 202 -7.43 1.68 15.75
N GLU A 203 -7.92 0.45 15.69
CA GLU A 203 -7.10 -0.76 15.58
C GLU A 203 -7.20 -1.37 14.17
N ILE A 204 -6.04 -1.58 13.52
CA ILE A 204 -5.95 -2.30 12.24
C ILE A 204 -5.80 -3.79 12.52
N THR A 205 -6.70 -4.61 11.98
CA THR A 205 -6.78 -6.05 12.29
C THR A 205 -6.29 -6.95 11.16
N ASP A 206 -6.46 -6.54 9.89
CA ASP A 206 -5.91 -7.27 8.73
C ASP A 206 -5.59 -6.32 7.57
N ILE A 207 -4.54 -6.66 6.82
CA ILE A 207 -4.02 -5.88 5.68
C ILE A 207 -3.89 -6.79 4.47
N PRO A 208 -4.42 -6.40 3.30
CA PRO A 208 -4.32 -7.20 2.10
C PRO A 208 -2.87 -7.27 1.61
N SER A 209 -2.54 -8.33 0.87
CA SER A 209 -1.26 -8.50 0.19
C SER A 209 -1.47 -8.67 -1.32
N PRO A 210 -1.84 -7.60 -2.05
CA PRO A 210 -2.17 -7.68 -3.46
C PRO A 210 -0.93 -7.96 -4.34
N VAL A 211 -1.20 -8.61 -5.48
CA VAL A 211 -0.25 -8.74 -6.59
C VAL A 211 -0.82 -7.99 -7.78
N VAL A 212 -0.02 -7.10 -8.37
CA VAL A 212 -0.40 -6.27 -9.53
C VAL A 212 0.68 -6.39 -10.60
N LEU A 213 0.32 -6.10 -11.84
CA LEU A 213 1.30 -6.01 -12.94
C LEU A 213 2.01 -4.66 -12.89
N GLU A 214 3.22 -4.57 -13.43
CA GLU A 214 3.85 -3.28 -13.68
C GLU A 214 2.96 -2.42 -14.58
N ASP A 215 3.12 -1.09 -14.47
CA ASP A 215 2.32 -0.09 -15.18
C ASP A 215 0.79 -0.13 -14.96
N SER A 216 0.30 -0.97 -14.03
CA SER A 216 -1.11 -1.06 -13.66
C SER A 216 -1.50 -0.12 -12.50
N PHE A 217 -2.80 0.09 -12.31
CA PHE A 217 -3.32 0.90 -11.21
C PHE A 217 -3.90 -0.01 -10.13
N TYR A 218 -3.54 0.24 -8.87
CA TYR A 218 -4.14 -0.40 -7.70
C TYR A 218 -4.93 0.62 -6.89
N VAL A 219 -6.22 0.36 -6.68
CA VAL A 219 -7.06 1.24 -5.87
C VAL A 219 -7.13 0.69 -4.44
N PHE A 220 -6.64 1.47 -3.48
CA PHE A 220 -6.59 1.11 -2.07
C PHE A 220 -7.56 1.99 -1.27
N HIS A 221 -8.71 1.41 -0.92
CA HIS A 221 -9.75 2.10 -0.18
C HIS A 221 -9.78 1.65 1.29
N ILE A 222 -10.48 2.42 2.13
CA ILE A 222 -10.66 2.05 3.55
C ILE A 222 -11.28 0.66 3.72
N ASN A 223 -12.20 0.27 2.83
CA ASN A 223 -12.84 -1.06 2.84
C ASN A 223 -11.91 -2.19 2.38
N SER A 224 -10.69 -1.88 1.96
CA SER A 224 -9.67 -2.87 1.64
C SER A 224 -8.92 -3.38 2.87
N VAL A 225 -9.07 -2.70 4.02
CA VAL A 225 -8.41 -3.00 5.30
C VAL A 225 -9.48 -3.36 6.32
N ASP A 226 -9.25 -4.42 7.09
CA ASP A 226 -10.12 -4.73 8.23
C ASP A 226 -9.62 -3.96 9.46
N TYR A 227 -10.48 -3.15 10.05
CA TYR A 227 -10.18 -2.35 11.23
C TYR A 227 -11.40 -2.27 12.15
N SER A 228 -11.16 -1.91 13.41
CA SER A 228 -12.20 -1.59 14.38
C SER A 228 -11.79 -0.37 15.18
N ASP A 229 -12.76 0.44 15.56
CA ASP A 229 -12.55 1.59 16.42
C ASP A 229 -13.24 1.34 17.79
N PRO A 230 -12.54 1.47 18.93
CA PRO A 230 -13.12 1.27 20.26
C PRO A 230 -14.35 2.12 20.56
N ASP A 231 -14.36 3.37 20.10
CA ASP A 231 -15.45 4.34 20.27
C ASP A 231 -16.51 4.25 19.17
N ASN A 232 -16.24 3.43 18.15
CA ASN A 232 -17.07 3.27 16.96
C ASN A 232 -17.23 4.60 16.19
N ASP A 233 -16.14 5.37 16.12
CA ASP A 233 -16.08 6.61 15.34
C ASP A 233 -15.91 6.36 13.83
N ASP A 234 -16.37 7.33 13.03
CA ASP A 234 -16.26 7.29 11.57
C ASP A 234 -14.79 7.47 11.12
N CYS A 235 -14.15 6.38 10.73
CA CYS A 235 -12.75 6.38 10.32
C CYS A 235 -12.53 6.75 8.84
N SER A 236 -11.32 7.23 8.55
CA SER A 236 -10.83 7.59 7.21
C SER A 236 -9.45 6.98 6.93
N LEU A 237 -9.19 6.61 5.67
CA LEU A 237 -7.90 6.10 5.21
C LEU A 237 -7.05 7.23 4.61
N ILE A 238 -5.79 7.32 5.05
CA ILE A 238 -4.80 8.26 4.52
C ILE A 238 -3.61 7.46 4.00
N ILE A 239 -3.34 7.54 2.70
CA ILE A 239 -2.18 6.91 2.05
C ILE A 239 -1.05 7.94 1.98
N LYS A 240 0.17 7.54 2.32
CA LYS A 240 1.34 8.41 2.31
C LYS A 240 2.20 8.18 1.07
N ASP A 241 2.83 9.25 0.58
CA ASP A 241 3.80 9.16 -0.50
C ASP A 241 5.00 8.28 -0.11
N GLY A 242 5.64 7.69 -1.12
CA GLY A 242 6.79 6.81 -0.96
C GLY A 242 7.59 6.66 -2.25
N ASP A 243 8.56 5.76 -2.23
CA ASP A 243 9.44 5.52 -3.37
C ASP A 243 8.81 4.53 -4.37
N TYR A 244 9.10 4.72 -5.66
CA TYR A 244 8.72 3.79 -6.74
C TYR A 244 7.22 3.66 -7.02
N TYR A 245 6.40 4.59 -6.53
CA TYR A 245 5.00 4.72 -6.94
C TYR A 245 4.56 6.19 -6.94
N THR A 246 3.46 6.47 -7.62
CA THR A 246 2.76 7.76 -7.56
C THR A 246 1.35 7.57 -7.04
N LEU A 247 0.87 8.53 -6.25
CA LEU A 247 -0.48 8.56 -5.71
C LEU A 247 -1.38 9.52 -6.47
N LEU A 248 -2.60 9.07 -6.79
CA LEU A 248 -3.69 9.90 -7.29
C LEU A 248 -4.95 9.60 -6.46
N GLY A 249 -5.11 10.30 -5.35
CA GLY A 249 -6.17 10.01 -4.38
C GLY A 249 -5.91 8.68 -3.68
N ASP A 250 -6.80 7.72 -3.87
CA ASP A 250 -6.71 6.33 -3.37
C ASP A 250 -6.04 5.36 -4.35
N THR A 251 -5.62 5.87 -5.51
CA THR A 251 -5.00 5.06 -6.56
C THR A 251 -3.49 5.12 -6.46
N ILE A 252 -2.87 3.94 -6.34
CA ILE A 252 -1.44 3.69 -6.34
C ILE A 252 -1.05 3.20 -7.73
N GLN A 253 -0.11 3.90 -8.36
CA GLN A 253 0.48 3.49 -9.64
C GLN A 253 1.96 3.19 -9.40
N PRO A 254 2.44 1.95 -9.60
CA PRO A 254 3.87 1.65 -9.61
C PRO A 254 4.62 2.51 -10.62
N GLY A 255 5.89 2.82 -10.31
CA GLY A 255 6.77 3.50 -11.24
C GLY A 255 7.00 2.67 -12.49
N LEU A 256 7.27 3.35 -13.62
CA LEU A 256 7.52 2.69 -14.90
C LEU A 256 8.66 1.67 -14.78
N SER A 257 8.42 0.45 -15.26
CA SER A 257 9.37 -0.67 -15.25
C SER A 257 9.87 -1.07 -13.85
N TYR A 258 9.09 -0.79 -12.79
CA TYR A 258 9.41 -1.23 -11.43
C TYR A 258 8.83 -2.62 -11.16
N THR A 259 9.69 -3.55 -10.76
CA THR A 259 9.32 -4.89 -10.31
C THR A 259 9.81 -5.13 -8.88
N GLY A 260 9.03 -5.88 -8.10
CA GLY A 260 9.35 -6.17 -6.69
C GLY A 260 8.23 -5.80 -5.73
N THR A 261 8.56 -5.44 -4.49
CA THR A 261 7.56 -5.14 -3.46
C THR A 261 7.51 -3.64 -3.15
N LEU A 262 6.38 -3.01 -3.43
CA LEU A 262 6.09 -1.67 -2.94
C LEU A 262 5.70 -1.72 -1.47
N ASN A 263 6.30 -0.85 -0.68
CA ASN A 263 5.94 -0.60 0.71
C ASN A 263 5.21 0.73 0.76
N VAL A 264 3.89 0.70 0.93
CA VAL A 264 3.02 1.87 0.88
C VAL A 264 2.54 2.17 2.31
N PRO A 265 3.11 3.17 3.01
CA PRO A 265 2.68 3.52 4.35
C PRO A 265 1.28 4.14 4.31
N PHE A 266 0.42 3.76 5.24
CA PHE A 266 -0.92 4.33 5.38
C PHE A 266 -1.30 4.50 6.85
N SER A 267 -2.40 5.20 7.09
CA SER A 267 -3.01 5.32 8.41
C SER A 267 -4.53 5.30 8.34
N ILE A 268 -5.16 4.70 9.35
CA ILE A 268 -6.59 4.81 9.62
C ILE A 268 -6.76 5.84 10.74
N SER A 269 -7.62 6.84 10.54
CA SER A 269 -7.84 7.94 11.49
C SER A 269 -9.31 8.22 11.69
N ASP A 270 -9.72 8.34 12.95
CA ASP A 270 -11.04 8.79 13.44
C ASP A 270 -11.22 10.33 13.32
N GLY A 271 -10.15 11.07 13.02
CA GLY A 271 -10.11 12.53 12.95
C GLY A 271 -9.28 13.21 14.05
N GLU A 272 -9.01 12.51 15.16
CA GLU A 272 -8.20 12.98 16.28
C GLU A 272 -6.93 12.14 16.48
N LEU A 273 -7.07 10.82 16.47
CA LEU A 273 -6.01 9.82 16.58
C LEU A 273 -5.89 9.00 15.28
N SER A 274 -4.81 8.22 15.18
CA SER A 274 -4.58 7.40 13.99
C SER A 274 -3.68 6.19 14.27
N ALA A 275 -4.07 5.02 13.77
CA ALA A 275 -3.18 3.87 13.63
C ALA A 275 -2.42 3.92 12.31
N ASN A 276 -1.15 3.53 12.32
CA ASN A 276 -0.27 3.55 11.15
C ASN A 276 0.18 2.12 10.83
N ASP A 277 0.19 1.76 9.55
CA ASP A 277 0.77 0.50 9.06
C ASP A 277 1.28 0.63 7.62
N THR A 278 1.72 -0.47 7.00
CA THR A 278 2.29 -0.53 5.66
C THR A 278 1.60 -1.59 4.82
N LEU A 279 1.06 -1.18 3.67
CA LEU A 279 0.55 -2.08 2.65
C LEU A 279 1.73 -2.60 1.82
N HIS A 280 1.80 -3.92 1.65
CA HIS A 280 2.78 -4.56 0.78
C HIS A 280 2.14 -4.99 -0.54
N ILE A 281 2.51 -4.35 -1.64
CA ILE A 281 2.05 -4.70 -2.98
C ILE A 281 3.18 -5.40 -3.72
N THR A 282 2.93 -6.60 -4.24
CA THR A 282 3.89 -7.28 -5.14
C THR A 282 3.61 -6.84 -6.57
N VAL A 283 4.59 -6.22 -7.21
CA VAL A 283 4.55 -5.81 -8.62
C VAL A 283 5.28 -6.85 -9.45
N ALA A 284 4.52 -7.57 -10.28
CA ALA A 284 5.01 -8.58 -11.21
C ALA A 284 5.22 -7.96 -12.60
N GLU A 285 6.16 -8.51 -13.38
CA GLU A 285 6.39 -8.11 -14.77
C GLU A 285 5.13 -8.27 -15.63
N ASP A 286 4.88 -7.30 -16.52
CA ASP A 286 3.86 -7.38 -17.56
C ASP A 286 4.46 -7.80 -18.90
N ILE A 287 4.86 -9.07 -18.95
CA ILE A 287 5.40 -9.77 -20.14
C ILE A 287 4.47 -9.77 -21.37
N SER A 288 3.28 -9.16 -21.28
CA SER A 288 2.20 -9.29 -22.24
C SER A 288 2.01 -8.09 -23.18
N THR A 289 2.86 -7.07 -23.16
CA THR A 289 2.62 -5.85 -23.96
C THR A 289 3.77 -5.47 -24.90
N LEU A 290 3.46 -5.40 -26.19
CA LEU A 290 4.33 -4.82 -27.23
C LEU A 290 3.73 -3.49 -27.70
N THR A 291 4.56 -2.47 -27.94
CA THR A 291 4.06 -1.18 -28.44
C THR A 291 3.52 -1.31 -29.87
N PRO A 292 2.38 -0.70 -30.23
CA PRO A 292 1.89 -0.77 -31.58
C PRO A 292 2.82 -0.13 -32.61
N PHE A 293 2.81 -0.65 -33.84
CA PHE A 293 3.65 -0.18 -34.93
C PHE A 293 2.90 -0.20 -36.28
N ASP A 294 3.48 0.47 -37.27
CA ASP A 294 2.89 0.69 -38.59
C ASP A 294 3.82 0.24 -39.72
N LEU A 295 3.21 -0.24 -40.80
CA LEU A 295 3.85 -0.43 -42.10
C LEU A 295 4.18 0.92 -42.73
N VAL A 296 5.38 1.05 -43.29
CA VAL A 296 5.90 2.31 -43.86
C VAL A 296 6.00 2.26 -45.38
N TYR A 297 6.49 1.16 -45.95
CA TYR A 297 6.69 1.03 -47.40
C TYR A 297 6.74 -0.46 -47.83
N PRO A 298 6.27 -0.85 -49.03
CA PRO A 298 5.53 -0.04 -49.99
C PRO A 298 4.17 0.39 -49.43
N PHE A 299 3.65 1.55 -49.81
CA PHE A 299 2.36 2.03 -49.30
C PHE A 299 1.20 1.11 -49.70
N ASN A 300 0.06 1.19 -49.01
CA ASN A 300 -1.13 0.45 -49.41
C ASN A 300 -1.52 0.75 -50.86
N ASP A 301 -1.98 -0.28 -51.58
CA ASP A 301 -2.37 -0.24 -52.99
C ASP A 301 -1.24 0.15 -53.96
N THR A 302 0.02 -0.07 -53.57
CA THR A 302 1.16 0.17 -54.45
C THR A 302 1.13 -0.78 -55.65
N THR A 303 1.32 -0.22 -56.85
CA THR A 303 1.57 -0.98 -58.07
C THR A 303 2.99 -0.73 -58.57
N ILE A 304 3.78 -1.78 -58.68
CA ILE A 304 5.14 -1.74 -59.20
C ILE A 304 5.12 -2.29 -60.61
N VAL A 305 5.48 -1.46 -61.59
CA VAL A 305 5.65 -1.90 -62.97
C VAL A 305 7.11 -2.21 -63.22
N LEU A 306 7.41 -3.48 -63.50
CA LEU A 306 8.76 -3.92 -63.85
C LEU A 306 9.04 -3.57 -65.31
N THR A 307 10.16 -2.91 -65.55
CA THR A 307 10.63 -2.45 -66.85
C THR A 307 12.12 -2.72 -66.98
N ARG A 308 12.66 -2.69 -68.19
CA ARG A 308 14.11 -2.84 -68.39
C ARG A 308 14.95 -1.79 -67.68
N ASN A 309 14.39 -0.61 -67.41
CA ASN A 309 15.11 0.50 -66.81
C ASN A 309 15.21 0.40 -65.28
N ASN A 310 14.27 -0.30 -64.63
CA ASN A 310 14.24 -0.47 -63.17
C ASN A 310 14.46 -1.93 -62.74
N PHE A 311 14.68 -2.86 -63.67
CA PHE A 311 14.83 -4.28 -63.38
C PHE A 311 15.94 -4.62 -62.37
N LEU A 312 16.98 -3.79 -62.29
CA LEU A 312 18.08 -3.94 -61.32
C LEU A 312 17.78 -3.26 -59.97
N ASP A 313 16.64 -2.57 -59.83
CA ASP A 313 16.23 -1.94 -58.59
C ASP A 313 15.77 -2.98 -57.55
N THR A 314 15.46 -2.49 -56.35
CA THR A 314 15.11 -3.32 -55.20
C THR A 314 13.83 -2.79 -54.57
N LEU A 315 12.87 -3.69 -54.36
CA LEU A 315 11.73 -3.46 -53.51
C LEU A 315 12.18 -3.47 -52.05
N TYR A 316 11.80 -2.47 -51.29
CA TYR A 316 11.96 -2.46 -49.84
C TYR A 316 10.60 -2.68 -49.19
N PHE A 317 10.58 -3.47 -48.13
CA PHE A 317 9.49 -3.56 -47.17
C PHE A 317 10.01 -2.98 -45.87
N ALA A 318 9.35 -1.97 -45.31
CA ALA A 318 9.81 -1.27 -44.11
C ALA A 318 8.62 -0.99 -43.18
N TRP A 319 8.88 -1.00 -41.87
CA TRP A 319 7.91 -0.72 -40.82
C TRP A 319 8.58 0.01 -39.65
N ASN A 320 7.77 0.65 -38.80
CA ASN A 320 8.23 1.22 -37.54
C ASN A 320 8.59 0.10 -36.56
N GLN A 321 9.56 0.32 -35.67
CA GLN A 321 9.88 -0.65 -34.63
C GLN A 321 8.77 -0.67 -33.57
N SER A 322 8.32 -1.87 -33.24
CA SER A 322 7.71 -2.17 -31.96
C SER A 322 8.81 -2.29 -30.90
N LEU A 323 8.50 -1.82 -29.70
CA LEU A 323 9.33 -1.93 -28.51
C LEU A 323 8.59 -2.79 -27.50
N ASP A 324 9.36 -3.61 -26.80
CA ASP A 324 8.93 -4.20 -25.55
C ASP A 324 9.20 -3.14 -24.45
N PRO A 325 8.18 -2.63 -23.74
CA PRO A 325 8.34 -1.63 -22.67
C PRO A 325 9.36 -2.04 -21.60
N ASP A 326 9.57 -3.35 -21.42
CA ASP A 326 10.46 -3.90 -20.40
C ASP A 326 11.89 -4.07 -20.92
N GLY A 327 12.14 -3.67 -22.18
CA GLY A 327 13.43 -3.74 -22.84
C GLY A 327 13.77 -5.11 -23.42
N GLY A 328 12.78 -6.00 -23.54
CA GLY A 328 12.88 -7.28 -24.24
C GLY A 328 13.26 -7.15 -25.71
N GLU A 329 13.82 -8.21 -26.29
CA GLU A 329 14.07 -8.28 -27.73
C GLU A 329 12.76 -8.52 -28.49
N VAL A 330 12.55 -7.79 -29.58
CA VAL A 330 11.38 -7.91 -30.45
C VAL A 330 11.81 -8.43 -31.82
N ASP A 331 11.25 -9.57 -32.20
CA ASP A 331 11.44 -10.18 -33.52
C ASP A 331 10.24 -9.91 -34.42
N TYR A 332 10.48 -9.92 -35.73
CA TYR A 332 9.46 -9.69 -36.75
C TYR A 332 9.37 -10.87 -37.71
N ARG A 333 8.14 -11.29 -38.01
CA ARG A 333 7.84 -12.19 -39.14
C ARG A 333 6.93 -11.52 -40.15
N ARG A 334 7.05 -11.93 -41.41
CA ARG A 334 6.20 -11.45 -42.51
C ARG A 334 5.05 -12.41 -42.75
N GLU A 335 3.88 -11.85 -43.03
CA GLU A 335 2.74 -12.61 -43.52
C GLU A 335 2.30 -12.07 -44.88
N LEU A 336 2.31 -12.95 -45.87
CA LEU A 336 2.00 -12.65 -47.26
C LEU A 336 0.79 -13.47 -47.69
N THR A 337 -0.06 -12.90 -48.55
CA THR A 337 -1.24 -13.58 -49.12
C THR A 337 -1.29 -13.43 -50.64
N GLY A 338 -2.26 -14.10 -51.27
CA GLY A 338 -2.41 -14.08 -52.73
C GLY A 338 -1.25 -14.79 -53.40
N ASP A 339 -0.72 -14.17 -54.45
CA ASP A 339 0.40 -14.70 -55.23
C ASP A 339 1.74 -14.43 -54.53
N LEU A 340 1.82 -13.38 -53.70
CA LEU A 340 3.08 -12.88 -53.12
C LEU A 340 3.95 -13.94 -52.41
N PRO A 341 3.42 -14.92 -51.63
CA PRO A 341 4.23 -15.95 -51.01
C PRO A 341 5.11 -16.73 -51.99
N GLU A 342 4.63 -17.03 -53.20
CA GLU A 342 5.32 -17.85 -54.19
C GLU A 342 6.44 -17.09 -54.93
N PHE A 343 6.39 -15.76 -54.97
CA PHE A 343 7.36 -14.95 -55.72
C PHE A 343 8.29 -14.14 -54.81
N ILE A 344 7.82 -13.75 -53.62
CA ILE A 344 8.59 -13.01 -52.62
C ILE A 344 9.17 -13.93 -51.56
N GLY A 345 8.48 -15.02 -51.22
CA GLY A 345 8.89 -15.96 -50.16
C GLY A 345 10.05 -16.89 -50.52
N VAL A 346 10.42 -16.98 -51.80
CA VAL A 346 11.50 -17.85 -52.30
C VAL A 346 12.89 -17.27 -52.04
N VAL A 347 12.99 -15.99 -51.66
CA VAL A 347 14.25 -15.39 -51.22
C VAL A 347 14.64 -16.01 -49.87
N PRO A 348 15.76 -16.76 -49.78
CA PRO A 348 16.15 -17.42 -48.54
C PRO A 348 16.49 -16.37 -47.49
N THR A 349 15.60 -16.23 -46.51
CA THR A 349 15.81 -15.41 -45.32
C THR A 349 15.38 -16.19 -44.09
N GLU A 350 15.89 -15.77 -42.94
CA GLU A 350 15.38 -16.22 -41.65
C GLU A 350 13.88 -15.92 -41.55
N GLU A 351 13.14 -16.81 -40.88
CA GLU A 351 11.69 -16.71 -40.65
C GLU A 351 11.34 -15.53 -39.73
N TYR A 352 12.26 -15.23 -38.81
CA TYR A 352 12.22 -14.12 -37.88
C TYR A 352 13.43 -13.21 -38.12
N SER A 353 13.26 -11.92 -37.89
CA SER A 353 14.35 -10.94 -37.96
C SER A 353 14.14 -9.83 -36.93
N ASN A 354 15.23 -9.36 -36.32
CA ASN A 354 15.24 -8.17 -35.47
C ASN A 354 15.35 -6.84 -36.26
N LEU A 355 15.44 -6.92 -37.59
CA LEU A 355 15.49 -5.75 -38.47
C LEU A 355 14.08 -5.32 -38.85
N ASN A 356 13.84 -4.01 -38.91
CA ASN A 356 12.54 -3.44 -39.32
C ASN A 356 12.42 -3.20 -40.84
N MET A 357 13.23 -3.92 -41.64
CA MET A 357 13.28 -3.77 -43.08
C MET A 357 13.66 -5.08 -43.77
N TYR A 358 12.98 -5.36 -44.87
CA TYR A 358 13.22 -6.48 -45.78
C TYR A 358 13.37 -5.97 -47.22
N LYS A 359 14.12 -6.68 -48.07
CA LYS A 359 14.42 -6.23 -49.44
C LYS A 359 14.30 -7.37 -50.46
N VAL A 360 13.69 -7.07 -51.61
CA VAL A 360 13.48 -8.02 -52.71
C VAL A 360 13.93 -7.37 -54.02
N PRO A 361 15.01 -7.85 -54.64
CA PRO A 361 15.42 -7.34 -55.94
C PRO A 361 14.37 -7.60 -57.03
N TYR A 362 14.11 -6.61 -57.88
CA TYR A 362 13.08 -6.71 -58.93
C TYR A 362 13.35 -7.84 -59.94
N HIS A 363 14.62 -8.11 -60.23
CA HIS A 363 15.00 -9.21 -61.11
C HIS A 363 14.71 -10.60 -60.52
N HIS A 364 14.63 -10.77 -59.20
CA HIS A 364 14.18 -12.04 -58.61
C HIS A 364 12.70 -12.22 -58.85
N LEU A 365 11.91 -11.17 -58.61
CA LEU A 365 10.47 -11.18 -58.86
C LEU A 365 10.17 -11.55 -60.30
N GLU A 366 10.82 -10.88 -61.25
CA GLU A 366 10.64 -11.21 -62.66
C GLU A 366 11.09 -12.62 -63.02
N HIS A 367 12.23 -13.09 -62.51
CA HIS A 367 12.71 -14.43 -62.83
C HIS A 367 11.64 -15.48 -62.52
N TYR A 368 11.08 -15.44 -61.32
CA TYR A 368 10.05 -16.37 -60.89
C TYR A 368 8.72 -16.15 -61.62
N MET A 369 8.33 -14.89 -61.87
CA MET A 369 7.14 -14.58 -62.68
C MET A 369 7.25 -15.14 -64.10
N HIS A 370 8.42 -15.01 -64.74
CA HIS A 370 8.69 -15.55 -66.06
C HIS A 370 8.72 -17.09 -66.05
N GLU A 371 9.36 -17.72 -65.07
CA GLU A 371 9.36 -19.19 -64.93
C GLU A 371 7.95 -19.76 -64.73
N ALA A 372 7.07 -19.02 -64.03
CA ALA A 372 5.69 -19.39 -63.80
C ALA A 372 4.73 -18.99 -64.96
N ASP A 373 5.21 -18.27 -65.98
CA ASP A 373 4.40 -17.71 -67.09
C ASP A 373 3.27 -16.78 -66.59
N VAL A 374 3.57 -15.93 -65.61
CA VAL A 374 2.63 -14.98 -64.98
C VAL A 374 3.08 -13.53 -65.23
N GLU A 375 2.17 -12.71 -65.76
CA GLU A 375 2.48 -11.29 -66.06
C GLU A 375 2.19 -10.34 -64.89
N ILE A 376 1.22 -10.66 -64.03
CA ILE A 376 0.80 -9.83 -62.92
C ILE A 376 0.64 -10.72 -61.70
N ILE A 377 1.28 -10.32 -60.59
CA ILE A 377 1.08 -10.96 -59.28
C ILE A 377 0.54 -9.92 -58.30
N SER A 378 -0.34 -10.36 -57.41
CA SER A 378 -0.93 -9.48 -56.42
C SER A 378 -1.22 -10.20 -55.11
N GLY A 379 -1.31 -9.43 -54.04
CA GLY A 379 -1.71 -9.95 -52.74
C GLY A 379 -1.54 -8.90 -51.66
N THR A 380 -1.59 -9.36 -50.41
CA THR A 380 -1.37 -8.48 -49.26
C THR A 380 -0.11 -8.86 -48.50
N TRP A 381 0.47 -7.87 -47.82
CA TRP A 381 1.59 -8.07 -46.93
C TRP A 381 1.35 -7.37 -45.60
N THR A 382 1.78 -8.00 -44.51
CA THR A 382 1.84 -7.41 -43.18
C THR A 382 3.02 -7.96 -42.40
N ILE A 383 3.29 -7.36 -41.26
CA ILE A 383 4.34 -7.75 -40.33
C ILE A 383 3.69 -8.06 -38.98
N VAL A 384 4.19 -9.11 -38.34
CA VAL A 384 3.87 -9.47 -36.96
C VAL A 384 5.12 -9.25 -36.13
N ALA A 385 5.01 -8.45 -35.06
CA ALA A 385 6.05 -8.31 -34.04
C ALA A 385 5.76 -9.30 -32.90
N THR A 386 6.80 -9.94 -32.38
CA THR A 386 6.71 -10.93 -31.30
C THR A 386 7.86 -10.79 -30.31
N ASN A 387 7.58 -10.99 -29.02
CA ASN A 387 8.58 -11.20 -27.98
C ASN A 387 8.67 -12.68 -27.55
N GLY A 388 8.04 -13.59 -28.31
CA GLY A 388 7.95 -15.02 -27.99
C GLY A 388 6.75 -15.40 -27.13
N GLU A 389 6.08 -14.44 -26.49
CA GLU A 389 4.87 -14.66 -25.69
C GLU A 389 3.62 -14.06 -26.34
N VAL A 390 3.75 -12.85 -26.88
CA VAL A 390 2.68 -12.11 -27.54
C VAL A 390 3.05 -11.76 -28.97
N ASP A 391 2.05 -11.86 -29.85
CA ASP A 391 2.14 -11.46 -31.24
C ASP A 391 1.22 -10.26 -31.49
N ILE A 392 1.74 -9.17 -32.05
CA ILE A 392 0.94 -8.03 -32.51
C ILE A 392 1.14 -7.78 -34.01
N TYR A 393 0.05 -7.43 -34.69
CA TYR A 393 0.06 -7.08 -36.11
C TYR A 393 0.25 -5.57 -36.28
N ALA A 394 0.86 -5.16 -37.39
CA ALA A 394 0.94 -3.76 -37.77
C ALA A 394 -0.48 -3.13 -37.86
N GLN A 395 -0.69 -1.97 -37.23
CA GLN A 395 -2.04 -1.40 -37.04
C GLN A 395 -2.70 -0.94 -38.35
N ASN A 396 -1.90 -0.45 -39.29
CA ASN A 396 -2.36 0.05 -40.57
C ASN A 396 -2.41 -1.02 -41.68
N GLY A 397 -2.03 -2.27 -41.40
CA GLY A 397 -2.00 -3.37 -42.36
C GLY A 397 -3.28 -4.23 -42.37
N PRO A 398 -3.33 -5.27 -43.22
CA PRO A 398 -2.34 -5.59 -44.24
C PRO A 398 -2.44 -4.63 -45.44
N PHE A 399 -1.30 -4.36 -46.10
CA PHE A 399 -1.24 -3.53 -47.30
C PHE A 399 -1.33 -4.37 -48.58
N THR A 400 -2.05 -3.87 -49.59
CA THR A 400 -2.10 -4.48 -50.92
C THR A 400 -0.88 -4.09 -51.75
N LEU A 401 -0.28 -5.07 -52.45
CA LEU A 401 0.80 -4.86 -53.40
C LEU A 401 0.48 -5.58 -54.72
N THR A 402 0.67 -4.89 -55.83
CA THR A 402 0.61 -5.45 -57.18
C THR A 402 1.95 -5.27 -57.87
N ILE A 403 2.45 -6.33 -58.51
CA ILE A 403 3.65 -6.28 -59.35
C ILE A 403 3.23 -6.67 -60.77
N ASP A 404 3.43 -5.74 -61.69
CA ASP A 404 3.11 -5.86 -63.12
C ASP A 404 4.40 -6.04 -63.93
N GLY A 405 4.63 -7.26 -64.39
CA GLY A 405 5.72 -7.66 -65.28
C GLY A 405 5.35 -7.59 -66.77
N SER A 406 4.14 -7.18 -67.15
CA SER A 406 3.69 -7.18 -68.55
C SER A 406 4.54 -6.31 -69.48
N LYS A 407 5.23 -5.29 -68.94
CA LYS A 407 6.16 -4.42 -69.70
C LYS A 407 7.52 -5.05 -69.98
N LEU A 408 7.78 -6.24 -69.43
CA LEU A 408 8.92 -7.07 -69.76
C LEU A 408 8.56 -8.19 -70.76
N ASN A 409 7.26 -8.46 -70.96
CA ASN A 409 6.79 -9.43 -71.93
C ASN A 409 6.70 -8.79 -73.33
N VAL A 410 7.39 -9.38 -74.30
CA VAL A 410 7.66 -8.76 -75.61
C VAL A 410 6.74 -9.37 -76.65
N ASN A 411 5.69 -8.64 -77.03
CA ASN A 411 5.14 -8.76 -78.38
C ASN A 411 5.96 -7.88 -79.33
N ASP A 412 6.86 -8.56 -80.06
CA ASP A 412 7.65 -8.18 -81.24
C ASP A 412 8.56 -6.94 -81.22
N SER A 413 9.83 -7.20 -81.58
CA SER A 413 10.92 -6.28 -81.95
C SER A 413 11.77 -5.65 -80.86
N ASP A 414 12.27 -6.47 -79.92
CA ASP A 414 13.44 -6.05 -79.15
C ASP A 414 14.76 -6.29 -79.89
N PRO A 415 15.73 -5.38 -79.77
CA PRO A 415 17.05 -5.58 -80.33
C PRO A 415 17.70 -6.76 -79.60
N ILE A 416 17.80 -7.88 -80.30
CA ILE A 416 18.69 -8.97 -79.91
C ILE A 416 20.07 -8.33 -79.69
N PRO A 417 20.72 -8.56 -78.53
CA PRO A 417 22.03 -8.01 -78.27
C PRO A 417 22.95 -8.26 -79.46
N GLU A 418 23.67 -7.25 -79.93
CA GLU A 418 24.54 -7.45 -81.11
C GLU A 418 25.81 -8.24 -80.75
N THR A 419 26.17 -8.27 -79.46
CA THR A 419 27.40 -8.87 -78.95
C THR A 419 27.17 -9.61 -77.64
N PHE A 420 28.01 -10.60 -77.36
CA PHE A 420 28.07 -11.21 -76.03
C PHE A 420 28.57 -10.19 -74.99
N ALA A 421 27.97 -10.18 -73.81
CA ALA A 421 28.43 -9.36 -72.70
C ALA A 421 28.17 -10.05 -71.35
N LEU A 422 29.12 -9.99 -70.42
CA LEU A 422 28.90 -10.28 -69.01
C LEU A 422 28.84 -8.96 -68.23
N HIS A 423 27.79 -8.75 -67.46
CA HIS A 423 27.55 -7.53 -66.70
C HIS A 423 28.05 -7.64 -65.26
N ALA A 424 28.08 -6.49 -64.57
CA ALA A 424 28.40 -6.47 -63.15
C ALA A 424 27.29 -7.17 -62.38
N ASN A 425 27.65 -8.00 -61.41
CA ASN A 425 26.67 -8.58 -60.53
C ASN A 425 26.07 -7.48 -59.63
N TYR A 426 24.78 -7.56 -59.34
CA TYR A 426 24.10 -6.62 -58.45
C TYR A 426 23.22 -7.36 -57.43
N PRO A 427 23.28 -7.00 -56.13
CA PRO A 427 24.21 -6.02 -55.55
C PRO A 427 25.67 -6.52 -55.55
N ASN A 428 26.64 -5.61 -55.45
CA ASN A 428 28.05 -5.92 -55.22
C ASN A 428 28.68 -4.75 -54.43
N PRO A 429 29.02 -4.92 -53.13
CA PRO A 429 29.02 -6.17 -52.37
C PRO A 429 27.61 -6.73 -52.10
N PHE A 430 27.48 -8.03 -51.82
CA PHE A 430 26.19 -8.70 -51.60
C PHE A 430 26.16 -9.55 -50.32
N ASN A 431 24.96 -9.86 -49.80
CA ASN A 431 24.74 -10.75 -48.65
C ASN A 431 23.28 -11.29 -48.64
N PRO A 432 23.02 -12.62 -48.66
CA PRO A 432 23.90 -13.67 -49.17
C PRO A 432 23.77 -13.86 -50.69
N SER A 433 22.83 -13.17 -51.37
CA SER A 433 22.54 -13.39 -52.80
C SER A 433 22.89 -12.21 -53.72
N THR A 434 23.29 -12.53 -54.95
CA THR A 434 23.55 -11.56 -56.03
C THR A 434 23.13 -12.12 -57.37
N THR A 435 22.82 -11.23 -58.32
CA THR A 435 22.43 -11.60 -59.67
C THR A 435 23.48 -11.21 -60.68
N ILE A 436 23.78 -12.15 -61.56
CA ILE A 436 24.71 -12.01 -62.68
C ILE A 436 23.88 -11.97 -63.96
N SER A 437 23.93 -10.86 -64.69
CA SER A 437 23.30 -10.74 -66.01
C SER A 437 24.31 -10.84 -67.15
N TYR A 438 23.88 -11.41 -68.27
CA TYR A 438 24.68 -11.57 -69.47
C TYR A 438 23.84 -11.59 -70.75
N ASP A 439 24.43 -11.15 -71.85
CA ASP A 439 23.77 -10.96 -73.14
C ASP A 439 24.22 -12.04 -74.14
N LEU A 440 23.25 -12.63 -74.85
CA LEU A 440 23.50 -13.62 -75.90
C LEU A 440 22.99 -13.10 -77.26
N PRO A 441 23.87 -12.83 -78.26
CA PRO A 441 23.45 -12.41 -79.59
C PRO A 441 22.82 -13.54 -80.42
N GLY A 442 23.01 -14.78 -80.00
CA GLY A 442 22.57 -15.98 -80.69
C GLY A 442 22.44 -17.15 -79.73
N ARG A 443 21.93 -18.28 -80.23
CA ARG A 443 21.88 -19.53 -79.45
C ARG A 443 23.30 -20.02 -79.15
N ALA A 444 23.61 -20.28 -77.89
CA ALA A 444 24.93 -20.75 -77.46
C ALA A 444 24.82 -21.79 -76.33
N GLN A 445 25.83 -22.67 -76.20
CA GLN A 445 26.03 -23.43 -74.97
C GLN A 445 26.68 -22.51 -73.95
N VAL A 446 26.02 -22.30 -72.81
CA VAL A 446 26.46 -21.38 -71.75
C VAL A 446 26.88 -22.17 -70.52
N THR A 447 28.09 -21.90 -70.05
CA THR A 447 28.57 -22.30 -68.72
C THR A 447 28.84 -21.05 -67.90
N LEU A 448 28.27 -20.93 -66.71
CA LEU A 448 28.53 -19.85 -65.76
C LEU A 448 29.01 -20.44 -64.45
N ASP A 449 30.29 -20.23 -64.15
CA ASP A 449 30.98 -20.82 -63.00
C ASP A 449 31.41 -19.75 -61.99
N ILE A 450 31.31 -20.09 -60.72
CA ILE A 450 31.81 -19.31 -59.58
C ILE A 450 33.11 -19.93 -59.07
N TYR A 451 34.11 -19.10 -58.82
CA TYR A 451 35.42 -19.48 -58.29
C TYR A 451 35.79 -18.66 -57.05
N ASP A 452 36.58 -19.23 -56.15
CA ASP A 452 37.26 -18.45 -55.12
C ASP A 452 38.47 -17.68 -55.69
N ILE A 453 39.10 -16.85 -54.86
CA ILE A 453 40.27 -16.04 -55.25
C ILE A 453 41.49 -16.88 -55.64
N LEU A 454 41.53 -18.17 -55.28
CA LEU A 454 42.58 -19.11 -55.66
C LEU A 454 42.26 -19.83 -56.98
N GLY A 455 41.11 -19.54 -57.60
CA GLY A 455 40.66 -20.16 -58.84
C GLY A 455 40.02 -21.53 -58.65
N LYS A 456 39.67 -21.94 -57.42
CA LYS A 456 38.93 -23.16 -57.17
C LYS A 456 37.46 -22.95 -57.49
N GLN A 457 36.88 -23.81 -58.33
CA GLN A 457 35.45 -23.77 -58.65
C GLN A 457 34.62 -24.09 -57.40
N ILE A 458 33.65 -23.21 -57.13
CA ILE A 458 32.76 -23.23 -55.97
C ILE A 458 31.39 -23.76 -56.35
N LYS A 459 30.84 -23.30 -57.48
CA LYS A 459 29.50 -23.66 -57.95
C LYS A 459 29.35 -23.35 -59.45
N THR A 460 28.64 -24.20 -60.15
CA THR A 460 28.16 -24.01 -61.52
C THR A 460 26.73 -23.50 -61.44
N LEU A 461 26.47 -22.29 -61.91
CA LEU A 461 25.12 -21.71 -61.90
C LEU A 461 24.32 -22.09 -63.14
N VAL A 462 24.99 -22.17 -64.29
CA VAL A 462 24.36 -22.48 -65.58
C VAL A 462 25.28 -23.42 -66.34
N ASN A 463 24.73 -24.48 -66.93
CA ASN A 463 25.44 -25.36 -67.86
C ASN A 463 24.45 -25.94 -68.89
N GLN A 464 23.96 -25.11 -69.80
CA GLN A 464 22.96 -25.52 -70.79
C GLN A 464 22.97 -24.65 -72.04
N SER A 465 22.30 -25.13 -73.10
CA SER A 465 22.09 -24.34 -74.31
C SER A 465 20.95 -23.34 -74.10
N GLN A 466 21.23 -22.06 -74.34
CA GLN A 466 20.28 -20.96 -74.20
C GLN A 466 20.12 -20.24 -75.55
N ASN A 467 18.90 -19.78 -75.85
CA ASN A 467 18.61 -18.95 -77.04
C ASN A 467 19.10 -17.51 -76.84
N ALA A 468 19.10 -16.72 -77.93
CA ALA A 468 19.47 -15.31 -77.91
C ALA A 468 18.62 -14.49 -76.92
N GLY A 469 19.16 -13.35 -76.48
CA GLY A 469 18.56 -12.41 -75.55
C GLY A 469 19.38 -12.20 -74.28
N ASN A 470 18.91 -11.30 -73.43
CA ASN A 470 19.49 -11.08 -72.11
C ASN A 470 19.08 -12.22 -71.18
N LYS A 471 20.01 -12.66 -70.34
CA LYS A 471 19.87 -13.77 -69.40
C LYS A 471 20.37 -13.37 -68.03
N ILE A 472 19.89 -14.06 -67.01
CA ILE A 472 20.29 -13.87 -65.62
C ILE A 472 20.57 -15.21 -64.96
N ALA A 473 21.42 -15.17 -63.95
CA ALA A 473 21.65 -16.26 -63.02
C ALA A 473 21.86 -15.70 -61.61
N VAL A 474 21.25 -16.34 -60.62
CA VAL A 474 21.34 -15.92 -59.21
C VAL A 474 22.36 -16.81 -58.51
N TRP A 475 23.26 -16.20 -57.76
CA TRP A 475 24.09 -16.92 -56.79
C TRP A 475 23.66 -16.56 -55.37
N ASP A 476 23.36 -17.58 -54.57
CA ASP A 476 22.90 -17.54 -53.19
C ASP A 476 24.05 -17.61 -52.16
N GLY A 477 25.30 -17.47 -52.60
CA GLY A 477 26.46 -17.55 -51.72
C GLY A 477 26.72 -18.96 -51.18
N THR A 478 26.26 -20.00 -51.88
CA THR A 478 26.53 -21.41 -51.52
C THR A 478 27.45 -22.12 -52.51
N ASN A 479 28.03 -23.25 -52.11
CA ASN A 479 28.78 -24.15 -52.98
C ASN A 479 27.90 -25.24 -53.61
N GLU A 480 28.49 -26.14 -54.40
CA GLU A 480 27.80 -27.31 -55.02
C GLU A 480 27.02 -28.21 -54.03
N PHE A 481 27.34 -28.18 -52.75
CA PHE A 481 26.65 -28.94 -51.70
C PHE A 481 25.59 -28.11 -50.96
N SER A 482 25.19 -26.97 -51.53
CA SER A 482 24.27 -25.99 -50.94
C SER A 482 24.71 -25.46 -49.57
N ARG A 483 26.02 -25.49 -49.28
CA ARG A 483 26.56 -24.95 -48.02
C ARG A 483 27.02 -23.51 -48.23
N PRO A 484 26.72 -22.58 -47.30
CA PRO A 484 27.20 -21.20 -47.36
C PRO A 484 28.73 -21.14 -47.45
N VAL A 485 29.25 -20.26 -48.29
CA VAL A 485 30.69 -19.98 -48.38
C VAL A 485 31.09 -18.80 -47.48
N SER A 486 32.39 -18.63 -47.23
CA SER A 486 32.88 -17.56 -46.35
C SER A 486 32.81 -16.18 -47.03
N ALA A 487 32.67 -15.11 -46.25
CA ALA A 487 32.81 -13.75 -46.77
C ALA A 487 34.17 -13.57 -47.47
N GLY A 488 34.19 -12.84 -48.58
CA GLY A 488 35.40 -12.67 -49.38
C GLY A 488 35.15 -12.36 -50.84
N VAL A 489 36.25 -12.23 -51.59
CA VAL A 489 36.22 -11.98 -53.03
C VAL A 489 36.06 -13.29 -53.77
N TYR A 490 35.11 -13.32 -54.70
CA TYR A 490 34.87 -14.42 -55.62
C TYR A 490 34.96 -13.92 -57.06
N LEU A 491 35.19 -14.85 -57.99
CA LEU A 491 35.17 -14.60 -59.42
C LEU A 491 34.01 -15.36 -60.04
N TYR A 492 33.35 -14.77 -61.03
CA TYR A 492 32.39 -15.45 -61.88
C TYR A 492 32.84 -15.37 -63.32
N GLN A 493 32.80 -16.50 -64.02
CA GLN A 493 33.21 -16.61 -65.42
C GLN A 493 32.08 -17.20 -66.24
N ILE A 494 31.74 -16.52 -67.33
CA ILE A 494 30.87 -17.08 -68.36
C ILE A 494 31.72 -17.61 -69.52
N GLN A 495 31.31 -18.76 -70.05
CA GLN A 495 31.73 -19.27 -71.35
C GLN A 495 30.48 -19.50 -72.21
N ALA A 496 30.38 -18.79 -73.34
CA ALA A 496 29.30 -18.91 -74.30
C ALA A 496 29.88 -19.08 -75.72
N GLY A 497 30.01 -20.34 -76.17
CA GLY A 497 30.80 -20.64 -77.38
C GLY A 497 32.27 -20.22 -77.22
N ASP A 498 32.75 -19.34 -78.09
CA ASP A 498 34.12 -18.80 -78.04
C ASP A 498 34.27 -17.58 -77.11
N PHE A 499 33.15 -17.03 -76.61
CA PHE A 499 33.17 -15.89 -75.70
C PHE A 499 33.46 -16.34 -74.26
N ILE A 500 34.53 -15.80 -73.66
CA ILE A 500 34.85 -16.00 -72.25
C ILE A 500 35.06 -14.64 -71.59
N GLN A 501 34.34 -14.38 -70.51
CA GLN A 501 34.53 -13.18 -69.69
C GLN A 501 34.48 -13.53 -68.21
N THR A 502 35.39 -12.93 -67.42
CA THR A 502 35.44 -13.09 -65.97
C THR A 502 35.30 -11.74 -65.29
N ARG A 503 34.54 -11.72 -64.19
CA ARG A 503 34.37 -10.55 -63.32
C ARG A 503 34.49 -10.96 -61.86
N LYS A 504 34.67 -9.97 -60.99
CA LYS A 504 34.83 -10.15 -59.53
C LYS A 504 33.59 -9.69 -58.78
N MET A 505 33.30 -10.33 -57.67
CA MET A 505 32.23 -9.99 -56.74
C MET A 505 32.69 -10.13 -55.29
N LEU A 506 32.08 -9.37 -54.38
CA LEU A 506 32.42 -9.37 -52.96
C LEU A 506 31.20 -9.83 -52.14
N LEU A 507 31.34 -10.97 -51.47
CA LEU A 507 30.35 -11.49 -50.50
C LEU A 507 30.66 -10.93 -49.12
N LEU A 508 29.67 -10.29 -48.50
CA LEU A 508 29.65 -9.90 -47.10
C LEU A 508 28.85 -10.94 -46.29
N LYS A 509 29.10 -10.99 -44.98
CA LYS A 509 28.36 -11.85 -44.05
C LYS A 509 27.69 -10.98 -43.00
#